data_AF-A0AA43F415-F1
#
_entry.id   AF-A0AA43F415-F1
#
_cell.length_a   1.000
_cell.length_b   1.000
_cell.length_c   1.000
_cell.angle_alpha   90.00
_cell.angle_beta   90.00
_cell.angle_gamma   90.00
#
_symmetry.space_group_name_H-M   'P 1'
#
loop_
_entity.id
_entity.type
_entity.pdbx_description
1 polymer ?
#
loop_
_entity_poly.entity_id
_entity_poly.type
_entity_poly.pdbx_seq_one_letter_code
_entity_poly.pdbx_strand_id
1 'polypeptide(L)' 'MMVGRAQHTATLLLDGTVLVAGGYGKDGTLASAELFTYQAI' A
#
# COMPACT_ATOMS: atom_id res chain seq x y z
N MET A 1 -6.60 -6.62 6.19
CA MET A 1 -5.48 -7.44 6.70
C MET A 1 -4.22 -6.87 6.07
N MET A 2 -3.41 -6.11 6.82
CA MET A 2 -2.23 -5.48 6.25
C MET A 2 -1.18 -6.56 5.99
N VAL A 3 -0.89 -6.84 4.71
CA VAL A 3 0.28 -7.63 4.34
C VAL A 3 1.49 -6.76 4.61
N GLY A 4 2.36 -7.18 5.54
CA GLY A 4 3.66 -6.53 5.72
C GLY A 4 4.41 -6.55 4.40
N ARG A 5 4.71 -5.37 3.84
CA ARG A 5 5.40 -5.19 2.55
C ARG A 5 6.55 -4.20 2.68
N ALA A 6 7.73 -4.56 2.16
CA ALA A 6 8.91 -3.70 2.13
C ALA A 6 9.22 -3.23 0.70
N GLN A 7 9.96 -2.13 0.56
CA GLN A 7 10.37 -1.55 -0.74
C GLN A 7 9.21 -1.35 -1.74
N HIS A 8 8.01 -1.06 -1.23
CA HIS A 8 6.87 -0.66 -2.04
C HIS A 8 6.98 0.82 -2.43
N THR A 9 6.18 1.26 -3.40
CA THR A 9 5.95 2.69 -3.64
C THR A 9 4.66 3.13 -2.97
N ALA A 10 4.65 4.35 -2.44
CA ALA A 10 3.47 4.99 -1.87
C ALA A 10 3.22 6.31 -2.61
N THR A 11 2.02 6.50 -3.14
CA THR A 11 1.62 7.70 -3.87
C THR A 11 0.36 8.28 -3.25
N LEU A 12 0.41 9.55 -2.86
CA LEU A 12 -0.77 10.30 -2.44
C LEU A 12 -1.61 10.66 -3.67
N LEU A 13 -2.87 10.27 -3.67
CA LEU A 13 -3.83 10.60 -4.71
C LEU A 13 -4.56 11.91 -4.40
N LEU A 14 -5.21 12.49 -5.41
CA LEU A 14 -5.92 13.77 -5.30
C LEU A 14 -7.10 13.73 -4.31
N ASP A 15 -7.68 12.55 -4.08
CA ASP A 15 -8.78 12.33 -3.14
C ASP A 15 -8.30 12.14 -1.69
N GLY A 16 -6.99 12.24 -1.43
CA GLY A 16 -6.40 12.09 -0.10
C GLY A 16 -6.12 10.65 0.31
N THR A 17 -6.41 9.66 -0.55
CA THR A 17 -6.04 8.27 -0.31
C THR A 17 -4.58 8.02 -0.70
N VAL A 18 -3.96 7.00 -0.08
CA VAL A 18 -2.59 6.57 -0.43
C VAL A 18 -2.65 5.26 -1.18
N LEU A 19 -2.20 5.26 -2.43
CA LEU A 19 -1.98 4.05 -3.21
C LEU A 19 -0.62 3.47 -2.85
N VAL A 20 -0.63 2.24 -2.34
CA VAL A 20 0.57 1.47 -2.07
C VAL A 20 0.68 0.33 -3.07
N ALA A 21 1.71 0.34 -3.92
CA ALA A 21 1.87 -0.64 -4.99
C ALA A 21 3.16 -1.46 -4.83
N GLY A 22 3.04 -2.76 -5.09
CA GLY A 22 4.16 -3.69 -5.15
C GLY A 22 4.93 -3.85 -3.84
N GLY A 23 6.24 -4.07 -3.96
CA GLY A 23 7.15 -4.37 -2.86
C GLY A 23 7.36 -5.87 -2.64
N TYR A 24 7.95 -6.22 -1.51
CA TYR A 24 8.27 -7.59 -1.10
C TYR A 24 7.50 -7.94 0.17
N GLY A 25 6.68 -9.00 0.09
CA GLY A 25 6.05 -9.64 1.24
C GLY A 25 6.83 -10.88 1.67
N LYS A 26 6.27 -11.66 2.59
CA LYS A 26 6.94 -12.87 3.09
C LYS A 26 7.26 -13.92 2.02
N ASP A 27 6.45 -13.99 0.96
CA ASP A 27 6.59 -15.00 -0.09
C ASP A 27 7.28 -14.45 -1.36
N GLY A 28 7.87 -13.24 -1.29
CA GLY A 28 8.57 -12.60 -2.41
C GLY A 28 7.87 -11.35 -2.95
N THR A 29 8.03 -11.09 -4.25
CA THR A 29 7.47 -9.90 -4.91
C THR A 29 5.95 -9.90 -4.87
N LEU A 30 5.37 -8.73 -4.60
CA LEU A 30 3.93 -8.54 -4.60
C LEU A 30 3.49 -7.96 -5.93
N ALA A 31 2.59 -8.66 -6.63
CA ALA A 31 1.91 -8.15 -7.83
C ALA A 31 0.59 -7.41 -7.48
N SER A 32 0.43 -7.00 -6.21
CA SER A 32 -0.79 -6.38 -5.69
C SER A 32 -0.56 -4.93 -5.26
N ALA A 33 -1.65 -4.16 -5.21
CA ALA A 33 -1.72 -2.82 -4.66
C ALA A 33 -2.88 -2.71 -3.66
N GLU A 34 -2.73 -1.82 -2.69
CA GLU A 34 -3.73 -1.55 -1.64
C GLU A 34 -3.93 -0.02 -1.51
N LEU A 35 -5.15 0.41 -1.20
CA LEU A 35 -5.47 1.79 -0.90
C LEU A 35 -5.58 1.98 0.62
N PHE A 36 -4.95 3.04 1.13
CA PHE A 36 -5.05 3.42 2.53
C PHE A 36 -5.82 4.72 2.68
N THR A 37 -6.90 4.67 3.47
CA THR A 37 -7.72 5.83 3.86
C THR A 37 -7.52 6.08 5.35
N TYR A 38 -7.26 7.32 5.75
CA TYR A 38 -7.38 7.72 7.15
C TYR A 38 -8.83 8.15 7.42
N GLN A 39 -9.49 7.52 8.38
CA GLN A 39 -10.75 8.01 8.92
C GLN A 39 -10.43 8.69 10.26
N ALA A 40 -10.64 10.00 10.32
CA ALA A 40 -10.63 10.71 11.61
C ALA A 40 -11.88 10.30 12.39
N ILE A 41 -11.70 10.00 13.68
CA ILE A 41 -12.76 9.59 14.62
C ILE A 41 -13.45 10.83 15.18
#